data_AF-A0A077ZJU6-F1
#
_entry.id   AF-A0A077ZJU6-F1
#
_cell.length_a   1.000
_cell.length_b   1.000
_cell.length_c   1.000
_cell.angle_alpha   90.00
_cell.angle_beta   90.00
_cell.angle_gamma   90.00
#
_symmetry.space_group_name_H-M   'P 1'
#
loop_
_entity.id
_entity.type
_entity.pdbx_description
1 polymer ?
#
loop_
_entity_poly.entity_id
_entity_poly.type
_entity_poly.pdbx_seq_one_letter_code
_entity_poly.pdbx_strand_id
1 'polypeptide(L)'
;MPAIVLETVLHQNAYDVTRKIPLSNDTVQRRIDTMAKDTEETFCCMLREKELSLQLDDSALSGNESLLLAYVRFIKKERLFELLFSKELSTDRRSESIFQVVEEFFMEKAVSLQNIIAVATDGAPAMLSCQRGFISYLKIVVSNVPWIP
;
A
#
# COMPACT_ATOMS: atom_id res chain seq x y z
N MET A 1 -18.67 -8.94 13.85
CA MET A 1 -19.96 -9.14 13.16
C MET A 1 -20.60 -7.77 13.00
N PRO A 2 -20.96 -7.33 11.78
CA PRO A 2 -21.63 -6.05 11.58
C PRO A 2 -22.94 -5.98 12.38
N ALA A 3 -23.25 -4.83 13.00
CA ALA A 3 -24.44 -4.66 13.84
C ALA A 3 -25.74 -5.07 13.12
N ILE A 4 -25.80 -4.81 11.81
CA ILE A 4 -26.93 -5.20 10.96
C ILE A 4 -27.19 -6.71 10.95
N VAL A 5 -26.15 -7.55 11.02
CA VAL A 5 -26.32 -9.02 11.02
C VAL A 5 -26.92 -9.49 12.35
N LEU A 6 -26.56 -8.86 13.47
CA LEU A 6 -27.12 -9.18 14.79
C LEU A 6 -28.62 -8.90 14.84
N GLU A 7 -29.03 -7.75 14.33
CA GLU A 7 -30.43 -7.31 14.42
C GLU A 7 -31.33 -8.01 13.41
N THR A 8 -30.86 -8.18 12.18
CA THR A 8 -31.68 -8.74 11.10
C THR A 8 -31.76 -10.27 11.11
N VAL A 9 -30.64 -10.95 11.41
CA VAL A 9 -30.55 -12.42 11.31
C VAL A 9 -30.82 -13.08 12.66
N LEU A 10 -30.23 -12.55 13.74
CA LEU A 10 -30.37 -13.15 15.07
C LEU A 10 -31.56 -12.59 15.86
N HIS A 11 -32.20 -11.53 15.36
CA HIS A 11 -33.26 -10.80 16.08
C HIS A 11 -32.83 -10.39 17.50
N GLN A 12 -31.54 -10.11 17.68
CA GLN A 12 -30.95 -9.69 18.96
C GLN A 12 -30.45 -8.26 18.83
N ASN A 13 -30.62 -7.49 19.91
CA ASN A 13 -30.06 -6.15 19.97
C ASN A 13 -28.53 -6.22 19.86
N ALA A 14 -27.95 -5.50 18.88
CA ALA A 14 -26.52 -5.59 18.59
C ALA A 14 -25.65 -5.22 19.79
N TYR A 15 -26.08 -4.25 20.60
CA TYR A 15 -25.37 -3.81 21.80
C TYR A 15 -25.32 -4.90 22.88
N ASP A 16 -26.45 -5.58 23.13
CA ASP A 16 -26.51 -6.65 24.13
C ASP A 16 -25.63 -7.85 23.75
N VAL A 17 -25.53 -8.17 22.47
CA VAL A 17 -24.69 -9.26 21.99
C VAL A 17 -23.22 -8.87 22.00
N THR A 18 -22.88 -7.71 21.46
CA THR A 18 -21.48 -7.24 21.42
C THR A 18 -20.86 -7.11 22.81
N ARG A 19 -21.62 -6.63 23.80
CA ARG A 19 -21.16 -6.55 25.20
C ARG A 19 -20.90 -7.92 25.84
N LYS A 20 -21.56 -8.99 25.36
CA LYS A 20 -21.36 -10.36 25.86
C LYS A 20 -20.15 -11.06 25.22
N ILE A 21 -19.57 -10.52 24.15
CA ILE A 21 -18.40 -11.10 23.50
C ILE A 21 -17.16 -10.68 24.29
N PRO A 22 -16.43 -11.60 24.95
CA PRO A 22 -15.24 -11.27 25.71
C PRO A 22 -14.04 -11.07 24.77
N LEU A 23 -14.02 -9.97 24.02
CA LEU A 23 -12.89 -9.57 23.19
C LEU A 23 -12.39 -8.21 23.64
N SER A 24 -11.14 -8.14 24.09
CA SER A 24 -10.46 -6.87 24.36
C SER A 24 -10.09 -6.18 23.05
N ASN A 25 -9.93 -4.85 23.11
CA ASN A 25 -9.39 -4.07 22.00
C ASN A 25 -8.05 -4.65 21.52
N ASP A 26 -7.17 -5.05 22.44
CA ASP A 26 -5.88 -5.67 22.13
C ASP A 26 -6.01 -6.96 21.33
N THR A 27 -7.02 -7.78 21.64
CA THR A 27 -7.26 -9.04 20.91
C THR A 27 -7.75 -8.76 19.50
N VAL A 28 -8.62 -7.76 19.33
CA VAL A 28 -9.11 -7.33 18.02
C VAL A 28 -7.97 -6.75 17.19
N GLN A 29 -7.19 -5.83 17.77
CA GLN A 29 -6.01 -5.23 17.13
C GLN A 29 -5.02 -6.30 16.65
N ARG A 30 -4.62 -7.22 17.54
CA ARG A 30 -3.68 -8.30 17.19
C ARG A 30 -4.19 -9.17 16.03
N ARG A 31 -5.50 -9.45 15.97
CA ARG A 31 -6.09 -10.21 14.86
C ARG A 31 -6.03 -9.42 13.56
N ILE A 32 -6.35 -8.12 13.60
CA ILE A 32 -6.24 -7.23 12.43
C ILE A 32 -4.79 -7.19 11.94
N ASP A 33 -3.83 -6.98 12.84
CA ASP A 33 -2.40 -6.92 12.48
C ASP A 33 -1.91 -8.25 11.90
N THR A 34 -2.33 -9.37 12.47
CA THR A 34 -1.98 -10.71 11.96
C THR A 34 -2.53 -10.93 10.55
N MET A 35 -3.80 -10.57 10.31
CA MET A 35 -4.41 -10.70 8.97
C MET A 35 -3.79 -9.74 7.96
N ALA A 36 -3.47 -8.51 8.38
CA ALA A 36 -2.80 -7.53 7.53
C ALA A 36 -1.43 -8.03 7.10
N LYS A 37 -0.63 -8.52 8.06
CA LYS A 37 0.70 -9.10 7.79
C LYS A 37 0.63 -10.31 6.87
N ASP A 38 -0.29 -11.24 7.11
CA ASP A 38 -0.47 -12.44 6.27
C ASP A 38 -0.87 -12.06 4.82
N THR A 39 -1.75 -11.07 4.68
CA THR A 39 -2.18 -10.54 3.38
C THR A 39 -1.01 -9.88 2.65
N GLU A 40 -0.26 -9.02 3.33
CA GLU A 40 0.92 -8.34 2.81
C GLU A 40 1.99 -9.34 2.37
N GLU A 41 2.36 -10.30 3.22
CA GLU A 41 3.35 -11.32 2.91
C GLU A 41 2.93 -12.18 1.71
N THR A 42 1.67 -12.61 1.67
CA THR A 42 1.13 -13.37 0.55
C THR A 42 1.17 -12.58 -0.75
N PHE A 43 0.79 -11.30 -0.72
CA PHE A 43 0.81 -10.43 -1.90
C PHE A 43 2.23 -10.19 -2.38
N CYS A 44 3.15 -9.82 -1.47
CA CYS A 44 4.55 -9.59 -1.78
C CYS A 44 5.24 -10.84 -2.33
N CYS A 45 4.94 -12.04 -1.82
CA CYS A 45 5.47 -13.29 -2.37
C CYS A 45 5.08 -13.48 -3.84
N MET A 46 3.87 -13.07 -4.24
CA MET A 46 3.45 -13.11 -5.64
C MET A 46 4.17 -12.06 -6.49
N LEU A 47 4.40 -10.85 -5.96
CA LEU A 47 5.08 -9.78 -6.68
C LEU A 47 6.51 -10.11 -7.09
N ARG A 48 7.20 -11.02 -6.39
CA ARG A 48 8.57 -11.43 -6.72
C ARG A 48 8.69 -12.02 -8.12
N GLU A 49 7.62 -12.65 -8.62
CA GLU A 49 7.60 -13.39 -9.90
C GLU A 49 6.66 -12.76 -10.94
N LYS A 50 6.21 -11.52 -10.72
CA LYS A 50 5.20 -10.87 -11.55
C LYS A 50 5.61 -9.46 -11.88
N GLU A 51 5.40 -9.10 -13.14
CA GLU A 51 5.36 -7.71 -13.57
C GLU A 51 4.19 -7.00 -12.90
N LEU A 52 4.42 -5.76 -12.48
CA LEU A 52 3.46 -4.95 -11.73
C LEU A 52 3.41 -3.52 -12.27
N SER A 53 2.26 -2.89 -12.08
CA SER A 53 2.11 -1.44 -12.20
C SER A 53 2.00 -0.84 -10.80
N LEU A 54 2.62 0.33 -10.64
CA LEU A 54 2.69 1.04 -9.37
C LEU A 54 2.04 2.42 -9.56
N GLN A 55 1.11 2.77 -8.70
CA GLN A 55 0.59 4.13 -8.60
C GLN A 55 1.00 4.71 -7.27
N LEU A 56 1.61 5.89 -7.28
CA LEU A 56 2.05 6.60 -6.09
C LEU A 56 1.27 7.89 -5.92
N ASP A 57 0.91 8.17 -4.68
CA ASP A 57 0.27 9.41 -4.25
C ASP A 57 0.77 9.78 -2.86
N ASP A 58 0.77 11.07 -2.50
CA ASP A 58 1.09 11.50 -1.14
C ASP A 58 -0.14 12.09 -0.45
N SER A 59 -0.39 11.64 0.77
CA SER A 59 -1.48 12.14 1.60
C SER A 59 -0.92 12.98 2.73
N ALA A 60 -1.41 14.20 2.88
CA ALA A 60 -1.07 15.05 4.02
C ALA A 60 -1.82 14.59 5.28
N LEU A 61 -1.07 14.31 6.35
CA LEU A 61 -1.61 14.12 7.69
C LEU A 61 -1.52 15.43 8.48
N SER A 62 -2.18 15.48 9.64
CA SER A 62 -2.01 16.58 10.60
C SER A 62 -0.57 16.62 11.12
N GLY A 63 -0.03 17.82 11.41
CA GLY A 63 1.25 17.93 12.11
C GLY A 63 2.51 17.85 11.25
N ASN A 64 2.44 18.22 9.96
CA ASN A 64 3.53 18.14 8.96
C ASN A 64 3.95 16.70 8.57
N GLU A 65 3.17 15.71 8.98
CA GLU A 65 3.36 14.33 8.56
C GLU A 65 2.74 14.11 7.17
N SER A 66 3.32 13.18 6.41
CA SER A 66 2.76 12.73 5.14
C SER A 66 2.87 11.22 5.01
N LEU A 67 1.89 10.62 4.34
CA LEU A 67 1.93 9.21 3.96
C LEU A 67 2.21 9.12 2.48
N LEU A 68 3.17 8.28 2.10
CA LEU A 68 3.25 7.76 0.76
C LEU A 68 2.25 6.62 0.62
N LEU A 69 1.29 6.79 -0.29
CA LEU A 69 0.35 5.76 -0.70
C LEU A 69 0.89 5.10 -1.97
N ALA A 70 0.96 3.78 -1.95
CA ALA A 70 1.44 2.98 -3.07
C ALA A 70 0.39 1.92 -3.42
N TYR A 71 -0.28 2.11 -4.55
CA TYR A 71 -1.24 1.17 -5.09
C TYR A 71 -0.58 0.28 -6.14
N VAL A 72 -0.47 -1.01 -5.83
CA VAL A 72 0.22 -2.00 -6.66
C VAL A 72 -0.79 -2.90 -7.33
N ARG A 73 -0.67 -3.06 -8.66
CA ARG A 73 -1.50 -3.98 -9.44
C ARG A 73 -0.66 -4.94 -10.26
N PHE A 74 -1.06 -6.21 -10.30
CA PHE A 74 -0.49 -7.22 -11.18
C PHE A 74 -1.55 -8.22 -11.66
N ILE A 75 -1.25 -8.97 -12.73
CA ILE A 75 -2.14 -10.00 -13.27
C ILE A 75 -1.59 -11.39 -12.94
N LYS A 76 -2.45 -12.27 -12.43
CA LYS A 76 -2.13 -13.69 -12.19
C LYS A 76 -3.31 -14.56 -12.61
N LYS A 77 -3.07 -15.50 -13.54
CA LYS A 77 -4.10 -16.41 -14.07
C LYS A 77 -5.34 -15.64 -14.56
N GLU A 78 -5.12 -14.63 -15.41
CA GLU A 78 -6.18 -13.78 -16.00
C GLU A 78 -7.01 -12.98 -14.98
N ARG A 79 -6.58 -12.92 -13.71
CA ARG A 79 -7.21 -12.12 -12.66
C ARG A 79 -6.31 -10.96 -12.27
N LEU A 80 -6.90 -9.79 -12.11
CA LEU A 80 -6.26 -8.62 -11.54
C LEU A 80 -6.16 -8.78 -10.02
N PHE A 81 -5.00 -8.50 -9.47
CA PHE A 81 -4.74 -8.41 -8.04
C PHE A 81 -4.25 -7.01 -7.73
N GLU A 82 -4.72 -6.46 -6.62
CA GLU A 82 -4.42 -5.11 -6.17
C GLU A 82 -4.20 -5.06 -4.67
N LEU A 83 -3.27 -4.21 -4.23
CA LEU A 83 -3.05 -3.91 -2.83
C LEU A 83 -2.57 -2.47 -2.67
N LEU A 84 -3.15 -1.77 -1.69
CA LEU A 84 -2.73 -0.44 -1.27
C LEU A 84 -1.78 -0.57 -0.07
N PHE A 85 -0.60 -0.01 -0.20
CA PHE A 85 0.35 0.16 0.89
C PHE A 85 0.38 1.62 1.32
N SER A 86 0.65 1.86 2.60
CA SER A 86 0.99 3.17 3.13
C SER A 86 2.28 3.09 3.93
N LYS A 87 3.13 4.09 3.77
CA LYS A 87 4.35 4.29 4.57
C LYS A 87 4.46 5.75 4.96
N GLU A 88 4.91 6.01 6.17
CA GLU A 88 5.19 7.36 6.64
C GLU A 88 6.40 7.95 5.91
N LEU A 89 6.27 9.18 5.43
CA LEU A 89 7.37 10.00 4.93
C LEU A 89 7.86 10.86 6.10
N SER A 90 8.80 10.32 6.88
CA SER A 90 9.28 10.91 8.14
C SER A 90 10.16 12.15 7.96
N THR A 91 10.73 12.35 6.78
CA THR A 91 11.76 13.37 6.53
C THR A 91 11.27 14.54 5.70
N ASP A 92 10.47 14.31 4.66
CA ASP A 92 9.86 15.34 3.78
C ASP A 92 9.15 14.69 2.57
N ARG A 93 8.46 15.51 1.75
CA ARG A 93 7.90 15.13 0.45
C ARG A 93 8.92 15.26 -0.70
N ARG A 94 10.23 15.19 -0.43
CA ARG A 94 11.22 15.25 -1.53
C ARG A 94 11.17 13.95 -2.32
N SER A 95 11.36 14.10 -3.62
CA SER A 95 11.46 13.01 -4.58
C SER A 95 12.44 11.90 -4.19
N GLU A 96 13.59 12.28 -3.61
CA GLU A 96 14.63 11.36 -3.15
C GLU A 96 14.12 10.51 -1.97
N SER A 97 13.51 11.14 -0.97
CA SER A 97 12.91 10.46 0.19
C SER A 97 11.79 9.51 -0.24
N ILE A 98 10.94 9.93 -1.19
CA ILE A 98 9.90 9.08 -1.78
C ILE A 98 10.53 7.86 -2.47
N PHE A 99 11.58 8.07 -3.27
CA PHE A 99 12.28 6.97 -3.93
C PHE A 99 12.92 6.00 -2.93
N GLN A 100 13.58 6.50 -1.90
CA GLN A 100 14.19 5.69 -0.84
C GLN A 100 13.15 4.81 -0.13
N VAL A 101 11.99 5.37 0.25
CA VAL A 101 10.92 4.59 0.90
C VAL A 101 10.40 3.46 -0.02
N VAL A 102 10.26 3.71 -1.32
CA VAL A 102 9.86 2.68 -2.29
C VAL A 102 10.96 1.63 -2.44
N GLU A 103 12.21 2.03 -2.59
CA GLU A 103 13.35 1.13 -2.74
C GLU A 103 13.52 0.23 -1.51
N GLU A 104 13.48 0.82 -0.31
CA GLU A 104 13.56 0.09 0.97
C GLU A 104 12.43 -0.92 1.11
N PHE A 105 11.19 -0.54 0.76
CA PHE A 105 10.06 -1.47 0.81
C PHE A 105 10.25 -2.66 -0.14
N PHE A 106 10.64 -2.39 -1.39
CA PHE A 106 10.89 -3.45 -2.38
C PHE A 106 12.04 -4.37 -1.94
N MET A 107 13.12 -3.80 -1.40
CA MET A 107 14.23 -4.54 -0.84
C MET A 107 13.81 -5.40 0.36
N GLU A 108 13.09 -4.84 1.34
CA GLU A 108 12.57 -5.55 2.53
C GLU A 108 11.73 -6.76 2.12
N LYS A 109 10.90 -6.61 1.07
CA LYS A 109 10.02 -7.67 0.59
C LYS A 109 10.68 -8.62 -0.42
N ALA A 110 11.94 -8.39 -0.76
CA ALA A 110 12.67 -9.11 -1.81
C ALA A 110 11.93 -9.10 -3.16
N VAL A 111 11.28 -7.99 -3.47
CA VAL A 111 10.63 -7.72 -4.77
C VAL A 111 11.59 -6.89 -5.60
N SER A 112 11.89 -7.33 -6.82
CA SER A 112 12.77 -6.58 -7.71
C SER A 112 12.07 -5.32 -8.22
N LEU A 113 12.73 -4.16 -8.15
CA LEU A 113 12.26 -2.94 -8.83
C LEU A 113 12.12 -3.14 -10.34
N GLN A 114 12.87 -4.09 -10.94
CA GLN A 114 12.76 -4.45 -12.36
C GLN A 114 11.39 -5.01 -12.73
N ASN A 115 10.58 -5.44 -11.76
CA ASN A 115 9.23 -5.92 -12.00
C ASN A 115 8.25 -4.78 -12.31
N ILE A 116 8.62 -3.52 -12.06
CA ILE A 116 7.78 -2.35 -12.35
C ILE A 116 7.76 -2.12 -13.87
N ILE A 117 6.61 -2.35 -14.50
CA ILE A 117 6.41 -2.14 -15.95
C ILE A 117 5.67 -0.85 -16.28
N ALA A 118 5.10 -0.17 -15.27
CA ALA A 118 4.39 1.09 -15.44
C ALA A 118 4.28 1.82 -14.10
N VAL A 119 4.38 3.15 -14.15
CA VAL A 119 4.16 4.00 -12.99
C VAL A 119 3.17 5.13 -13.28
N ALA A 120 2.22 5.32 -12.39
CA ALA A 120 1.32 6.48 -12.36
C ALA A 120 1.59 7.31 -11.09
N THR A 121 1.50 8.63 -11.22
CA THR A 121 1.71 9.58 -10.10
C THR A 121 0.75 10.76 -10.26
N ASP A 122 0.45 11.47 -9.18
CA ASP A 122 -0.40 12.68 -9.18
C ASP A 122 0.11 13.84 -10.07
N GLY A 123 1.36 13.76 -10.52
CA GLY A 123 1.98 14.74 -11.38
C GLY A 123 2.66 15.90 -10.64
N ALA A 124 2.78 15.81 -9.31
CA ALA A 124 3.48 16.81 -8.53
C ALA A 124 4.93 16.98 -8.99
N PRO A 125 5.55 18.17 -8.80
CA PRO A 125 6.94 18.40 -9.18
C PRO A 125 7.93 17.40 -8.55
N ALA A 126 7.65 16.92 -7.33
CA ALA A 126 8.44 15.89 -6.68
C ALA A 126 8.37 14.53 -7.41
N MET A 127 7.29 14.24 -8.13
CA MET A 127 7.12 12.99 -8.85
C MET A 127 7.71 13.06 -10.26
N LEU A 128 7.43 14.16 -10.99
CA LEU A 128 7.71 14.27 -12.43
C LEU A 128 8.96 15.07 -12.83
N SER A 129 9.63 15.76 -11.92
CA SER A 129 10.81 16.57 -12.29
C SER A 129 11.85 15.76 -13.07
N CYS A 130 12.27 16.29 -14.24
CA CYS A 130 13.19 15.60 -15.15
C CYS A 130 14.61 15.38 -14.60
N GLN A 131 14.99 16.14 -13.57
CA GLN A 131 16.34 16.05 -12.98
C GLN A 131 16.32 15.41 -11.60
N ARG A 132 15.25 15.66 -10.84
CA ARG A 132 15.15 15.31 -9.42
C ARG A 132 13.72 14.92 -9.06
N GLY A 133 12.98 14.31 -9.97
CA GLY A 133 11.67 13.72 -9.69
C GLY A 133 11.81 12.25 -9.33
N PHE A 134 10.83 11.68 -8.64
CA PHE A 134 10.77 10.25 -8.35
C PHE A 134 11.00 9.40 -9.61
N ILE A 135 10.33 9.74 -10.72
CA ILE A 135 10.46 9.02 -12.00
C ILE A 135 11.91 9.06 -12.52
N SER A 136 12.64 10.15 -12.28
CA SER A 136 14.04 10.28 -12.70
C SER A 136 14.96 9.34 -11.91
N TYR A 137 14.73 9.20 -10.61
CA TYR A 137 15.45 8.20 -9.79
C TYR A 137 15.10 6.77 -10.20
N LEU A 138 13.81 6.50 -10.42
CA LEU A 138 13.37 5.16 -10.84
C LEU A 138 14.00 4.73 -12.17
N LYS A 139 14.11 5.64 -13.15
CA LYS A 139 14.70 5.35 -14.46
C LYS A 139 16.19 5.01 -14.42
N ILE A 140 16.91 5.37 -13.35
CA ILE A 140 18.31 4.96 -13.14
C ILE A 140 18.37 3.46 -12.86
N VAL A 141 17.38 2.93 -12.13
CA VAL A 141 17.33 1.52 -11.74
C VAL A 141 16.58 0.67 -12.77
N VAL A 142 15.46 1.17 -13.32
CA VAL A 142 14.59 0.44 -14.24
C VAL A 142 14.57 1.17 -15.60
N SER A 143 15.28 0.62 -16.58
CA SER A 143 15.69 1.35 -17.78
C SER A 143 14.56 1.71 -18.76
N ASN A 144 13.33 1.20 -18.58
CA ASN A 144 12.20 1.41 -19.50
C ASN A 144 10.83 1.47 -18.81
N VAL A 145 10.68 2.24 -17.73
CA VAL A 145 9.37 2.43 -17.10
C VAL A 145 8.57 3.52 -17.83
N PRO A 146 7.47 3.20 -18.53
CA PRO A 146 6.53 4.20 -19.01
C PRO A 146 5.84 4.88 -17.82
N TRP A 147 5.78 6.20 -17.88
CA TRP A 147 4.90 6.98 -17.02
C TRP A 147 3.51 7.05 -17.66
N ILE A 148 2.47 6.81 -16.87
CA ILE A 148 1.07 6.89 -17.26
C ILE A 148 0.43 8.08 -16.52
N PRO A 149 -0.13 9.06 -17.25
CA PRO A 149 -0.88 10.18 -16.67
C PRO A 149 -2.14 9.74 -15.92
#